data_AF-A0A1V5U6Q6-F1
#
_entry.id   AF-A0A1V5U6Q6-F1
#
_cell.length_a   1.000
_cell.length_b   1.000
_cell.length_c   1.000
_cell.angle_alpha   90.00
_cell.angle_beta   90.00
_cell.angle_gamma   90.00
#
_symmetry.space_group_name_H-M   'P 1'
#
loop_
_entity.id
_entity.type
_entity.pdbx_description
1 polymer ?
#
loop_
_entity_poly.entity_id
_entity_poly.type
_entity_poly.pdbx_seq_one_letter_code
_entity_poly.pdbx_strand_id
1 'polypeptide(L)'
;MSSNEVCFLEEIAISNMYGTEHEKKSVANLISYLINDPQNIEKIVELAVLIEEIKRREITHMDWNCCFCDKCERFHNCRIKWYRGERQMAQYCCSYCQNFDRCLAKFQKLEKSRRIVSEIFMININGNEEEVETARNIINNITDLDCLIKLSVLAEEIRTRELTSMKWSCCAQCNKYNTCRIKWHRGENKDPDICCSYCQNYKDCLEKYRKQASSETKVIENIFIINIYGDEKEIKKADSIVSKAGSPHFQTKLAALAGAVKAREAAKFI
;
A
#
# COMPACT_ATOMS: atom_id res chain seq x y z
N MET A 1 24.36 33.93 -32.95
CA MET A 1 24.03 33.49 -31.57
C MET A 1 23.00 32.37 -31.67
N SER A 2 23.34 31.15 -31.28
CA SER A 2 22.34 30.14 -30.87
C SER A 2 23.01 29.06 -30.02
N SER A 3 23.37 29.41 -28.78
CA SER A 3 23.56 28.40 -27.74
C SER A 3 22.18 27.88 -27.35
N ASN A 4 21.73 26.80 -28.00
CA ASN A 4 20.65 26.00 -27.44
C ASN A 4 21.23 25.35 -26.17
N GLU A 5 21.11 26.03 -25.03
CA GLU A 5 21.42 25.43 -23.73
C GLU A 5 20.48 24.23 -23.54
N VAL A 6 21.07 23.04 -23.46
CA VAL A 6 20.33 21.83 -23.17
C VAL A 6 19.83 21.93 -21.73
N CYS A 7 18.51 21.98 -21.58
CA CYS A 7 17.85 22.27 -20.33
C CYS A 7 17.13 21.02 -19.82
N PHE A 8 17.65 20.40 -18.75
CA PHE A 8 17.11 19.18 -18.14
C PHE A 8 16.18 19.46 -16.94
N LEU A 9 15.45 20.58 -16.98
CA LEU A 9 14.66 21.04 -15.83
C LEU A 9 13.55 20.05 -15.45
N GLU A 10 12.90 19.42 -16.43
CA GLU A 10 11.86 18.42 -16.16
C GLU A 10 12.45 17.21 -15.43
N GLU A 11 13.57 16.68 -15.93
CA GLU A 11 14.25 15.53 -15.35
C GLU A 11 14.74 15.81 -13.93
N ILE A 12 15.30 16.99 -13.69
CA ILE A 12 15.72 17.45 -12.35
C ILE A 12 14.51 17.56 -11.43
N ALA A 13 13.42 18.19 -11.87
CA ALA A 13 12.23 18.37 -11.05
C ALA A 13 11.61 17.02 -10.66
N ILE A 14 11.44 16.11 -11.63
CA ILE A 14 10.88 14.79 -11.40
C ILE A 14 11.76 13.97 -10.45
N SER A 15 13.06 13.97 -10.67
CA SER A 15 14.00 13.24 -9.81
C SER A 15 14.00 13.77 -8.37
N ASN A 16 14.00 15.09 -8.20
CA ASN A 16 14.00 15.69 -6.87
C ASN A 16 12.70 15.46 -6.10
N MET A 17 11.55 15.51 -6.77
CA MET A 17 10.24 15.34 -6.14
C MET A 17 9.89 13.88 -5.87
N TYR A 18 10.28 12.97 -6.76
CA TYR A 18 9.74 11.60 -6.79
C TYR A 18 10.81 10.49 -6.81
N GLY A 19 12.08 10.85 -7.04
CA GLY A 19 13.19 9.90 -7.06
C GLY A 19 13.66 9.48 -5.67
N THR A 20 14.20 8.27 -5.57
CA THR A 20 15.00 7.83 -4.41
C THR A 20 16.35 8.55 -4.35
N GLU A 21 17.02 8.55 -3.21
CA GLU A 21 18.36 9.16 -3.07
C GLU A 21 19.38 8.59 -4.06
N HIS A 22 19.28 7.30 -4.38
CA HIS A 22 20.10 6.69 -5.41
C HIS A 22 19.79 7.23 -6.81
N GLU A 23 18.50 7.31 -7.17
CA GLU A 23 18.06 7.83 -8.47
C GLU A 23 18.41 9.31 -8.64
N LYS A 24 18.27 10.13 -7.59
CA LYS A 24 18.70 11.54 -7.58
C LYS A 24 20.17 11.69 -7.93
N LYS A 25 21.03 10.89 -7.29
CA LYS A 25 22.47 10.88 -7.56
C LYS A 25 22.76 10.44 -9.00
N SER A 26 22.08 9.40 -9.48
CA SER A 26 22.25 8.90 -10.85
C SER A 26 21.82 9.93 -11.91
N VAL A 27 20.68 10.60 -11.70
CA VAL A 27 20.22 11.70 -12.58
C VAL A 27 21.23 12.85 -12.59
N ALA A 28 21.71 13.29 -11.42
CA ALA A 28 22.70 14.37 -11.33
C ALA A 28 24.00 14.04 -12.07
N ASN A 29 24.48 12.80 -11.97
CA ASN A 29 25.68 12.34 -12.68
C ASN A 29 25.47 12.31 -14.20
N LEU A 30 24.32 11.81 -14.66
CA LEU A 30 23.99 11.75 -16.08
C LEU A 30 23.86 13.15 -16.70
N ILE A 31 23.20 14.07 -16.00
CA ILE A 31 23.07 15.47 -16.43
C ILE A 31 24.45 16.13 -16.48
N SER A 32 25.28 15.95 -15.45
CA SER A 32 26.64 16.50 -15.42
C SER A 32 27.48 16.01 -16.60
N TYR A 33 27.31 14.74 -17.00
CA TYR A 33 27.95 14.19 -18.18
C TYR A 33 27.42 14.85 -19.46
N LEU A 34 26.09 14.91 -19.63
CA LEU A 34 25.44 15.44 -20.83
C LEU A 34 25.61 16.95 -21.02
N ILE A 35 25.91 17.70 -19.96
CA ILE A 35 26.33 19.12 -20.10
C ILE A 35 27.65 19.21 -20.87
N ASN A 36 28.56 18.25 -20.66
CA ASN A 36 29.88 18.23 -21.33
C ASN A 36 29.83 17.54 -22.70
N ASP A 37 28.99 16.52 -22.85
CA ASP A 37 28.77 15.79 -24.11
C ASP A 37 27.26 15.65 -24.42
N PRO A 38 26.60 16.70 -24.92
CA PRO A 38 25.16 16.73 -25.13
C PRO A 38 24.69 15.87 -26.31
N GLN A 39 25.60 15.33 -27.12
CA GLN A 39 25.26 14.47 -28.26
C GLN A 39 25.37 12.99 -27.92
N ASN A 40 25.74 12.64 -26.68
CA ASN A 40 25.90 11.25 -26.27
C ASN A 40 24.56 10.52 -26.17
N ILE A 41 24.19 9.82 -27.25
CA ILE A 41 22.86 9.22 -27.34
C ILE A 41 22.65 8.11 -26.31
N GLU A 42 23.70 7.37 -25.93
CA GLU A 42 23.56 6.33 -24.90
C GLU A 42 23.16 6.95 -23.56
N LYS A 43 23.84 8.04 -23.15
CA LYS A 43 23.54 8.73 -21.90
C LYS A 43 22.21 9.47 -21.91
N ILE A 44 21.80 10.00 -23.06
CA ILE A 44 20.44 10.56 -23.23
C ILE A 44 19.38 9.47 -23.00
N VAL A 45 19.57 8.28 -23.60
CA VAL A 45 18.62 7.17 -23.47
C VAL A 45 18.61 6.63 -22.04
N GLU A 46 19.77 6.52 -21.39
CA GLU A 46 19.88 6.11 -20.00
C GLU A 46 19.14 7.07 -19.06
N LEU A 47 19.31 8.39 -19.23
CA LEU A 47 18.58 9.41 -18.48
C LEU A 47 17.07 9.30 -18.71
N ALA A 48 16.64 9.19 -19.97
CA ALA A 48 15.23 9.05 -20.31
C ALA A 48 14.61 7.80 -19.67
N VAL A 49 15.30 6.65 -19.70
CA VAL A 49 14.82 5.42 -19.06
C VAL A 49 14.67 5.60 -17.55
N LEU A 50 15.65 6.22 -16.90
CA LEU A 50 15.62 6.46 -15.46
C LEU A 50 14.43 7.34 -15.05
N ILE A 51 14.20 8.43 -15.79
CA ILE A 51 13.09 9.35 -15.54
C ILE A 51 11.74 8.67 -15.79
N GLU A 52 11.63 7.88 -16.85
CA GLU A 52 10.39 7.14 -17.15
C GLU A 52 10.09 6.06 -16.11
N GLU A 53 11.10 5.45 -15.46
CA GLU A 53 10.86 4.57 -14.31
C GLU A 53 10.33 5.32 -13.08
N ILE A 54 10.85 6.53 -12.80
CA ILE A 54 10.34 7.38 -11.71
C ILE A 54 8.90 7.79 -12.01
N LYS A 55 8.62 8.31 -13.22
CA LYS A 55 7.26 8.67 -13.65
C LYS A 55 6.31 7.49 -13.55
N ARG A 56 6.73 6.30 -14.01
CA ARG A 56 5.93 5.08 -13.90
C ARG A 56 5.60 4.77 -12.46
N ARG A 57 6.59 4.78 -11.58
CA ARG A 57 6.41 4.39 -10.18
C ARG A 57 5.52 5.38 -9.42
N GLU A 58 5.70 6.68 -9.64
CA GLU A 58 5.13 7.71 -8.75
C GLU A 58 4.01 8.55 -9.38
N ILE A 59 3.95 8.65 -10.72
CA ILE A 59 3.04 9.57 -11.42
C ILE A 59 1.98 8.81 -12.21
N THR A 60 2.39 7.90 -13.09
CA THR A 60 1.49 7.29 -14.07
C THR A 60 0.96 5.93 -13.63
N HIS A 61 1.74 5.20 -12.83
CA HIS A 61 1.44 3.85 -12.33
C HIS A 61 1.10 2.82 -13.43
N MET A 62 1.40 3.13 -14.69
CA MET A 62 1.05 2.28 -15.83
C MET A 62 2.08 1.18 -16.01
N ASP A 63 1.65 -0.07 -15.86
CA ASP A 63 2.47 -1.27 -16.03
C ASP A 63 2.28 -1.96 -17.39
N TRP A 64 1.63 -1.26 -18.33
CA TRP A 64 1.43 -1.77 -19.68
C TRP A 64 2.73 -1.77 -20.47
N ASN A 65 3.01 -2.91 -21.11
CA ASN A 65 4.13 -3.02 -22.03
C ASN A 65 3.92 -2.15 -23.29
N CYS A 66 5.04 -1.67 -23.84
CA CYS A 66 5.07 -0.88 -25.07
C CYS A 66 4.42 -1.63 -26.25
N CYS A 67 4.38 -2.97 -26.22
CA CYS A 67 3.76 -3.81 -27.24
C CYS A 67 2.22 -3.69 -27.30
N PHE A 68 1.56 -3.21 -26.23
CA PHE A 68 0.12 -2.96 -26.24
C PHE A 68 -0.27 -1.65 -26.94
N CYS A 69 0.70 -0.83 -27.34
CA CYS A 69 0.48 0.18 -28.37
C CYS A 69 0.39 -0.52 -29.73
N ASP A 70 -0.76 -1.11 -30.06
CA ASP A 70 -1.04 -1.78 -31.35
C ASP A 70 -0.75 -0.93 -32.61
N LYS A 71 -0.34 0.32 -32.44
CA LYS A 71 -0.17 1.35 -33.47
C LYS A 71 1.10 2.19 -33.31
N CYS A 72 2.11 1.74 -32.56
CA CYS A 72 3.38 2.46 -32.49
C CYS A 72 4.24 2.10 -33.71
N GLU A 73 4.15 2.91 -34.78
CA GLU A 73 4.94 2.70 -36.00
C GLU A 73 6.46 2.72 -35.75
N ARG A 74 6.88 3.42 -34.70
CA ARG A 74 8.29 3.56 -34.30
C ARG A 74 8.79 2.47 -33.36
N PHE A 75 7.98 1.46 -33.06
CA PHE A 75 8.31 0.41 -32.08
C PHE A 75 9.60 -0.36 -32.43
N HIS A 76 9.86 -0.59 -33.72
CA HIS A 76 11.07 -1.29 -34.17
C HIS A 76 12.36 -0.48 -33.97
N ASN A 77 12.25 0.85 -33.93
CA ASN A 77 13.40 1.77 -33.86
C ASN A 77 13.49 2.49 -32.50
N CYS A 78 12.70 2.07 -31.50
CA CYS A 78 12.65 2.71 -30.19
C CYS A 78 13.89 2.40 -29.35
N ARG A 79 14.80 3.38 -29.20
CA ARG A 79 16.05 3.21 -28.42
C ARG A 79 15.82 2.89 -26.94
N ILE A 80 14.80 3.48 -26.31
CA ILE A 80 14.42 3.20 -24.92
C ILE A 80 14.03 1.73 -24.73
N LYS A 81 13.24 1.19 -25.66
CA LYS A 81 12.81 -0.22 -25.62
C LYS A 81 14.01 -1.16 -25.79
N TRP A 82 14.87 -0.89 -26.77
CA TRP A 82 16.08 -1.68 -27.02
C TRP A 82 17.03 -1.64 -25.82
N TYR A 83 17.30 -0.45 -25.27
CA TYR A 83 18.10 -0.26 -24.06
C TYR A 83 17.58 -1.09 -22.88
N ARG A 84 16.26 -1.08 -22.65
CA ARG A 84 15.60 -1.91 -21.62
C ARG A 84 15.77 -3.40 -21.92
N GLY A 85 15.58 -3.82 -23.17
CA GLY A 85 15.74 -5.22 -23.58
C GLY A 85 17.15 -5.76 -23.38
N GLU A 86 18.18 -5.00 -23.77
CA GLU A 86 19.59 -5.36 -23.59
C GLU A 86 19.99 -5.51 -22.11
N ARG A 87 19.30 -4.79 -21.22
CA ARG A 87 19.52 -4.80 -19.77
C ARG A 87 18.51 -5.66 -19.00
N GLN A 88 17.73 -6.49 -19.71
CA GLN A 88 16.71 -7.39 -19.12
C GLN A 88 15.69 -6.65 -18.24
N MET A 89 15.38 -5.41 -18.59
CA MET A 89 14.37 -4.60 -17.92
C MET A 89 13.00 -4.80 -18.56
N ALA A 90 11.93 -4.60 -17.79
CA ALA A 90 10.57 -4.62 -18.29
C ALA A 90 10.35 -3.51 -19.34
N GLN A 91 9.71 -3.85 -20.45
CA GLN A 91 9.54 -2.97 -21.61
C GLN A 91 8.23 -2.17 -21.51
N TYR A 92 8.06 -1.42 -20.41
CA TYR A 92 6.87 -0.61 -20.18
C TYR A 92 6.69 0.49 -21.24
N CYS A 93 5.43 0.89 -21.47
CA CYS A 93 5.09 2.06 -22.26
C CYS A 93 5.62 3.33 -21.55
N CYS A 94 6.12 4.30 -22.33
CA CYS A 94 6.76 5.51 -21.82
C CYS A 94 6.23 6.75 -22.57
N SER A 95 6.44 7.95 -22.04
CA SER A 95 5.92 9.21 -22.61
C SER A 95 6.45 9.51 -24.01
N TYR A 96 7.55 8.86 -24.43
CA TYR A 96 8.08 8.95 -25.79
C TYR A 96 7.31 8.08 -26.81
N CYS A 97 6.38 7.23 -26.37
CA CYS A 97 5.55 6.43 -27.26
C CYS A 97 4.46 7.29 -27.92
N GLN A 98 4.26 7.12 -29.24
CA GLN A 98 3.28 7.89 -30.03
C GLN A 98 1.85 7.83 -29.48
N ASN A 99 1.45 6.71 -28.87
CA ASN A 99 0.11 6.51 -28.33
C ASN A 99 0.08 6.53 -26.79
N PHE A 100 1.10 7.09 -26.14
CA PHE A 100 1.23 7.06 -24.68
C PHE A 100 -0.03 7.58 -23.97
N ASP A 101 -0.49 8.78 -24.30
CA ASP A 101 -1.65 9.40 -23.64
C ASP A 101 -2.93 8.56 -23.81
N ARG A 102 -3.13 7.99 -24.99
CA ARG A 102 -4.27 7.11 -25.26
C ARG A 102 -4.17 5.82 -24.43
N CYS A 103 -2.99 5.23 -24.36
CA CYS A 103 -2.74 4.04 -23.53
C CYS A 103 -2.94 4.35 -22.05
N LEU A 104 -2.39 5.47 -21.56
CA LEU A 104 -2.53 5.91 -20.19
C LEU A 104 -3.99 6.17 -19.82
N ALA A 105 -4.75 6.86 -20.68
CA ALA A 105 -6.17 7.11 -20.46
C ALA A 105 -6.99 5.79 -20.44
N LYS A 106 -6.67 4.84 -21.34
CA LYS A 106 -7.32 3.52 -21.36
C LYS A 106 -6.96 2.70 -20.11
N PHE A 107 -5.70 2.72 -19.70
CA PHE A 107 -5.21 2.08 -18.48
C PHE A 107 -5.93 2.64 -17.26
N GLN A 108 -5.96 3.97 -17.09
CA GLN A 108 -6.63 4.63 -15.97
C GLN A 108 -8.13 4.30 -15.92
N LYS A 109 -8.80 4.24 -17.08
CA LYS A 109 -10.21 3.80 -17.15
C LYS A 109 -10.38 2.36 -16.69
N LEU A 110 -9.51 1.45 -17.13
CA LEU A 110 -9.58 0.04 -16.76
C LEU A 110 -9.25 -0.20 -15.29
N GLU A 111 -8.23 0.48 -14.75
CA GLU A 111 -7.89 0.41 -13.32
C GLU A 111 -9.02 1.00 -12.46
N LYS A 112 -9.64 2.11 -12.89
CA LYS A 112 -10.85 2.64 -12.25
C LYS A 112 -11.99 1.61 -12.25
N SER A 113 -12.28 0.99 -13.39
CA SER A 113 -13.32 -0.05 -13.49
C SER A 113 -13.00 -1.26 -12.63
N ARG A 114 -11.76 -1.75 -12.65
CA ARG A 114 -11.31 -2.89 -11.84
C ARG A 114 -11.45 -2.62 -10.36
N ARG A 115 -11.08 -1.41 -9.91
CA ARG A 115 -11.27 -0.99 -8.52
C ARG A 115 -12.75 -0.96 -8.14
N ILE A 116 -13.59 -0.36 -8.97
CA ILE A 116 -15.05 -0.33 -8.75
C ILE A 116 -15.60 -1.76 -8.62
N VAL A 117 -15.25 -2.66 -9.55
CA VAL A 117 -15.69 -4.07 -9.52
C VAL A 117 -15.22 -4.77 -8.25
N SER A 118 -13.96 -4.56 -7.83
CA SER A 118 -13.43 -5.14 -6.61
C SER A 118 -14.19 -4.68 -5.36
N GLU A 119 -14.52 -3.39 -5.26
CA GLU A 119 -15.30 -2.89 -4.12
C GLU A 119 -16.74 -3.39 -4.14
N ILE A 120 -17.38 -3.43 -5.32
CA ILE A 120 -18.73 -4.00 -5.48
C ILE A 120 -18.77 -5.44 -5.03
N PHE A 121 -17.80 -6.24 -5.48
CA PHE A 121 -17.70 -7.65 -5.12
C PHE A 121 -17.56 -7.82 -3.60
N MET A 122 -16.69 -7.02 -2.99
CA MET A 122 -16.50 -6.99 -1.54
C MET A 122 -17.78 -6.62 -0.77
N ILE A 123 -18.50 -5.58 -1.22
CA ILE A 123 -19.75 -5.13 -0.61
C ILE A 123 -20.85 -6.18 -0.78
N ASN A 124 -21.01 -6.77 -1.98
CA ASN A 124 -22.06 -7.76 -2.23
C ASN A 124 -21.91 -9.05 -1.42
N ILE A 125 -20.67 -9.42 -1.04
CA ILE A 125 -20.42 -10.65 -0.28
C ILE A 125 -20.53 -10.43 1.22
N ASN A 126 -20.09 -9.26 1.72
CA ASN A 126 -19.87 -9.02 3.14
C ASN A 126 -20.77 -7.91 3.72
N GLY A 127 -21.43 -7.14 2.87
CA GLY A 127 -22.33 -6.06 3.26
C GLY A 127 -23.75 -6.56 3.56
N ASN A 128 -24.49 -5.77 4.34
CA ASN A 128 -25.92 -5.96 4.55
C ASN A 128 -26.75 -5.40 3.38
N GLU A 129 -28.07 -5.61 3.41
CA GLU A 129 -28.97 -5.18 2.32
C GLU A 129 -28.93 -3.66 2.06
N GLU A 130 -28.85 -2.85 3.12
CA GLU A 130 -28.79 -1.39 3.03
C GLU A 130 -27.48 -0.91 2.41
N GLU A 131 -26.35 -1.52 2.80
CA GLU A 131 -25.02 -1.21 2.26
C GLU A 131 -24.92 -1.59 0.78
N VAL A 132 -25.49 -2.74 0.39
CA VAL A 132 -25.56 -3.16 -1.01
C VAL A 132 -26.40 -2.19 -1.83
N GLU A 133 -27.55 -1.75 -1.32
CA GLU A 133 -28.40 -0.78 -2.02
C GLU A 133 -27.72 0.59 -2.12
N THR A 134 -27.05 1.03 -1.05
CA THR A 134 -26.23 2.26 -1.05
C THR A 134 -25.15 2.19 -2.13
N ALA A 135 -24.45 1.06 -2.25
CA ALA A 135 -23.45 0.87 -3.28
C ALA A 135 -24.05 0.95 -4.70
N ARG A 136 -25.20 0.29 -4.95
CA ARG A 136 -25.91 0.39 -6.24
C ARG A 136 -26.25 1.84 -6.59
N ASN A 137 -26.77 2.59 -5.63
CA ASN A 137 -27.12 4.00 -5.82
C ASN A 137 -25.89 4.86 -6.14
N ILE A 138 -24.75 4.59 -5.48
CA ILE A 138 -23.49 5.26 -5.82
C ILE A 138 -23.07 4.92 -7.25
N ILE A 139 -23.10 3.64 -7.64
CA ILE A 139 -22.64 3.15 -8.95
C ILE A 139 -23.46 3.74 -10.10
N ASN A 140 -24.78 3.73 -9.96
CA ASN A 140 -25.69 4.28 -10.96
C ASN A 140 -25.45 5.77 -11.22
N ASN A 141 -24.84 6.46 -10.26
CA ASN A 141 -24.50 7.88 -10.32
C ASN A 141 -22.99 8.15 -10.39
N ILE A 142 -22.14 7.15 -10.70
CA ILE A 142 -20.68 7.36 -10.83
C ILE A 142 -20.42 8.32 -11.99
N THR A 143 -20.25 9.58 -11.63
CA THR A 143 -20.02 10.69 -12.56
C THR A 143 -18.72 11.39 -12.22
N ASP A 144 -18.28 11.34 -10.95
CA ASP A 144 -17.09 12.03 -10.47
C ASP A 144 -16.21 11.18 -9.55
N LEU A 145 -15.18 11.84 -9.00
CA LEU A 145 -14.23 11.25 -8.07
C LEU A 145 -14.82 11.04 -6.68
N ASP A 146 -15.81 11.82 -6.27
CA ASP A 146 -16.45 11.76 -4.96
C ASP A 146 -17.26 10.46 -4.80
N CYS A 147 -18.01 10.07 -5.84
CA CYS A 147 -18.69 8.77 -5.86
C CYS A 147 -17.72 7.59 -5.64
N LEU A 148 -16.51 7.64 -6.21
CA LEU A 148 -15.51 6.58 -6.01
C LEU A 148 -14.96 6.57 -4.58
N ILE A 149 -14.81 7.75 -3.97
CA ILE A 149 -14.35 7.87 -2.60
C ILE A 149 -15.40 7.27 -1.67
N LYS A 150 -16.67 7.64 -1.83
CA LYS A 150 -17.79 7.07 -1.06
C LYS A 150 -17.87 5.55 -1.19
N LEU A 151 -17.78 5.02 -2.40
CA LEU A 151 -17.76 3.57 -2.63
C LEU A 151 -16.56 2.90 -1.93
N SER A 152 -15.38 3.53 -1.98
CA SER A 152 -14.18 3.02 -1.33
C SER A 152 -14.30 3.03 0.20
N VAL A 153 -14.89 4.09 0.77
CA VAL A 153 -15.12 4.23 2.22
C VAL A 153 -16.06 3.12 2.71
N LEU A 154 -17.20 2.96 2.05
CA LEU A 154 -18.18 1.91 2.36
C LEU A 154 -17.56 0.51 2.35
N ALA A 155 -16.80 0.19 1.30
CA ALA A 155 -16.16 -1.10 1.20
C ALA A 155 -15.07 -1.32 2.27
N GLU A 156 -14.33 -0.26 2.66
CA GLU A 156 -13.36 -0.31 3.74
C GLU A 156 -13.98 -0.48 5.12
N GLU A 157 -15.17 0.07 5.36
CA GLU A 157 -15.92 -0.15 6.60
C GLU A 157 -16.34 -1.60 6.74
N ILE A 158 -16.90 -2.17 5.67
CA ILE A 158 -17.28 -3.58 5.63
C ILE A 158 -16.04 -4.48 5.77
N ARG A 159 -14.94 -4.19 5.06
CA ARG A 159 -13.67 -4.94 5.16
C ARG A 159 -13.08 -4.86 6.57
N THR A 160 -13.23 -3.72 7.23
CA THR A 160 -12.80 -3.55 8.61
C THR A 160 -13.67 -4.37 9.55
N ARG A 161 -14.99 -4.30 9.41
CA ARG A 161 -15.94 -5.02 10.25
C ARG A 161 -15.80 -6.55 10.10
N GLU A 162 -15.83 -7.03 8.87
CA GLU A 162 -16.00 -8.47 8.57
C GLU A 162 -14.67 -9.23 8.45
N LEU A 163 -13.60 -8.60 7.95
CA LEU A 163 -12.39 -9.35 7.56
C LEU A 163 -11.17 -9.08 8.45
N THR A 164 -11.04 -7.89 9.02
CA THR A 164 -9.78 -7.48 9.64
C THR A 164 -9.90 -7.04 11.09
N SER A 165 -11.05 -6.48 11.46
CA SER A 165 -11.32 -5.89 12.77
C SER A 165 -10.24 -4.90 13.23
N MET A 166 -9.51 -4.32 12.28
CA MET A 166 -8.36 -3.45 12.56
C MET A 166 -8.85 -2.08 12.99
N LYS A 167 -8.50 -1.68 14.22
CA LYS A 167 -8.89 -0.38 14.81
C LYS A 167 -7.75 0.64 14.84
N TRP A 168 -6.60 0.29 14.28
CA TRP A 168 -5.45 1.20 14.23
C TRP A 168 -5.67 2.33 13.24
N SER A 169 -5.29 3.53 13.64
CA SER A 169 -5.45 4.72 12.81
C SER A 169 -4.45 4.82 11.67
N CYS A 170 -4.78 5.63 10.67
CA CYS A 170 -3.86 5.93 9.59
C CYS A 170 -2.59 6.61 10.14
N CYS A 171 -1.41 6.03 9.86
CA CYS A 171 -0.15 6.54 10.41
C CYS A 171 0.23 7.87 9.77
N ALA A 172 0.61 8.87 10.58
CA ALA A 172 1.15 10.15 10.09
C ALA A 172 2.43 9.99 9.25
N GLN A 173 3.14 8.87 9.39
CA GLN A 173 4.32 8.53 8.58
C GLN A 173 3.96 7.99 7.18
N CYS A 174 2.68 7.85 6.84
CA CYS A 174 2.27 7.50 5.49
C CYS A 174 2.60 8.65 4.53
N ASN A 175 3.32 8.36 3.45
CA ASN A 175 3.70 9.36 2.44
C ASN A 175 2.48 10.06 1.82
N LYS A 176 1.32 9.41 1.80
CA LYS A 176 0.05 9.95 1.29
C LYS A 176 -0.84 10.53 2.39
N TYR A 177 -0.38 10.62 3.64
CA TYR A 177 -1.21 11.02 4.79
C TYR A 177 -1.91 12.37 4.57
N ASN A 178 -1.18 13.38 4.10
CA ASN A 178 -1.71 14.73 3.89
C ASN A 178 -2.60 14.86 2.64
N THR A 179 -2.49 13.93 1.69
CA THR A 179 -3.21 13.99 0.40
C THR A 179 -4.28 12.89 0.27
N CYS A 180 -4.48 12.07 1.32
CA CYS A 180 -5.39 10.93 1.29
C CYS A 180 -6.86 11.38 1.33
N ARG A 181 -7.55 11.26 0.18
CA ARG A 181 -8.96 11.64 0.04
C ARG A 181 -9.91 10.83 0.93
N ILE A 182 -9.65 9.55 1.16
CA ILE A 182 -10.47 8.70 2.06
C ILE A 182 -10.42 9.23 3.49
N LYS A 183 -9.21 9.57 3.97
CA LYS A 183 -9.02 10.14 5.31
C LYS A 183 -9.73 11.49 5.43
N TRP A 184 -9.57 12.37 4.45
CA TRP A 184 -10.24 13.68 4.45
C TRP A 184 -11.76 13.52 4.44
N HIS A 185 -12.31 12.64 3.61
CA HIS A 185 -13.74 12.36 3.57
C HIS A 185 -14.28 11.86 4.92
N ARG A 186 -13.58 10.92 5.56
CA ARG A 186 -13.94 10.45 6.91
C ARG A 186 -13.90 11.58 7.93
N GLY A 187 -12.87 12.43 7.89
CA GLY A 187 -12.76 13.59 8.77
C GLY A 187 -13.92 14.59 8.61
N GLU A 188 -14.34 14.85 7.37
CA GLU A 188 -15.50 15.70 7.06
C GLU A 188 -16.82 15.12 7.57
N ASN A 189 -16.97 13.79 7.56
CA ASN A 189 -18.16 13.07 8.03
C ASN A 189 -18.11 12.64 9.50
N LYS A 190 -17.01 12.96 10.22
CA LYS A 190 -16.74 12.56 11.62
C LYS A 190 -16.63 11.05 11.83
N ASP A 191 -16.21 10.33 10.80
CA ASP A 191 -15.95 8.89 10.88
C ASP A 191 -14.58 8.61 11.50
N PRO A 192 -14.37 7.41 12.11
CA PRO A 192 -13.08 7.02 12.64
C PRO A 192 -11.96 7.00 11.59
N ASP A 193 -10.82 7.62 11.88
CA ASP A 193 -9.63 7.63 11.00
C ASP A 193 -8.87 6.29 11.07
N ILE A 194 -9.52 5.20 10.64
CA ILE A 194 -8.97 3.85 10.61
C ILE A 194 -8.05 3.67 9.39
N CYS A 195 -6.90 3.01 9.57
CA CYS A 195 -6.01 2.66 8.48
C CYS A 195 -6.73 1.73 7.47
N CYS A 196 -6.73 2.13 6.20
CA CYS A 196 -7.45 1.44 5.13
C CYS A 196 -6.51 0.68 4.18
N SER A 197 -7.05 -0.25 3.39
CA SER A 197 -6.28 -1.09 2.45
C SER A 197 -5.57 -0.30 1.34
N TYR A 198 -5.95 0.95 1.13
CA TYR A 198 -5.31 1.88 0.21
C TYR A 198 -4.02 2.51 0.74
N CYS A 199 -3.74 2.37 2.04
CA CYS A 199 -2.48 2.81 2.62
C CYS A 199 -1.33 1.92 2.12
N GLN A 200 -0.22 2.54 1.69
CA GLN A 200 0.97 1.81 1.20
C GLN A 200 1.52 0.84 2.25
N ASN A 201 1.42 1.19 3.53
CA ASN A 201 1.91 0.39 4.65
C ASN A 201 0.83 -0.51 5.28
N TYR A 202 -0.36 -0.63 4.66
CA TYR A 202 -1.50 -1.32 5.25
C TYR A 202 -1.18 -2.77 5.63
N LYS A 203 -0.51 -3.52 4.73
CA LYS A 203 -0.19 -4.94 4.97
C LYS A 203 0.66 -5.12 6.23
N ASP A 204 1.72 -4.33 6.36
CA ASP A 204 2.63 -4.38 7.51
C ASP A 204 1.90 -3.94 8.79
N CYS A 205 1.07 -2.90 8.71
CA CYS A 205 0.26 -2.45 9.84
C CYS A 205 -0.73 -3.54 10.28
N LEU A 206 -1.43 -4.17 9.35
CA LEU A 206 -2.38 -5.24 9.63
C LEU A 206 -1.69 -6.47 10.22
N GLU A 207 -0.51 -6.84 9.72
CA GLU A 207 0.25 -7.97 10.27
C GLU A 207 0.69 -7.70 11.71
N LYS A 208 1.22 -6.50 11.98
CA LYS A 208 1.58 -6.08 13.34
C LYS A 208 0.36 -6.07 14.27
N TYR A 209 -0.78 -5.56 13.80
CA TYR A 209 -2.03 -5.57 14.54
C TYR A 209 -2.47 -7.01 14.89
N ARG A 210 -2.47 -7.91 13.91
CA ARG A 210 -2.83 -9.33 14.12
C ARG A 210 -1.91 -10.03 15.11
N LYS A 211 -0.60 -9.75 15.05
CA LYS A 211 0.37 -10.28 16.03
C LYS A 211 0.08 -9.78 17.44
N GLN A 212 -0.21 -8.48 17.59
CA GLN A 212 -0.59 -7.91 18.88
C GLN A 212 -1.89 -8.52 19.40
N ALA A 213 -2.95 -8.55 18.59
CA ALA A 213 -4.24 -9.12 18.97
C ALA A 213 -4.12 -10.59 19.38
N SER A 214 -3.36 -11.41 18.63
CA SER A 214 -3.11 -12.81 18.98
C SER A 214 -2.34 -12.95 20.30
N SER A 215 -1.40 -12.04 20.59
CA SER A 215 -0.69 -12.04 21.87
C SER A 215 -1.62 -11.70 23.04
N GLU A 216 -2.55 -10.76 22.85
CA GLU A 216 -3.55 -10.37 23.86
C GLU A 216 -4.54 -11.51 24.11
N THR A 217 -5.04 -12.18 23.07
CA THR A 217 -5.91 -13.37 23.23
C THR A 217 -5.22 -14.46 24.06
N LYS A 218 -3.95 -14.77 23.77
CA LYS A 218 -3.19 -15.77 24.56
C LYS A 218 -3.02 -15.38 26.02
N VAL A 219 -2.85 -14.08 26.30
CA VAL A 219 -2.79 -13.58 27.69
C VAL A 219 -4.12 -13.83 28.39
N ILE A 220 -5.25 -13.50 27.75
CA ILE A 220 -6.58 -13.72 28.31
C ILE A 220 -6.86 -15.21 28.53
N GLU A 221 -6.55 -16.07 27.56
CA GLU A 221 -6.68 -17.53 27.69
C GLU A 221 -5.87 -18.07 28.87
N ASN A 222 -4.62 -17.61 29.04
CA ASN A 222 -3.78 -18.03 30.15
C ASN A 222 -4.36 -17.59 31.51
N ILE A 223 -4.88 -16.36 31.61
CA ILE A 223 -5.58 -15.89 32.82
C ILE A 223 -6.80 -16.75 33.09
N PHE A 224 -7.59 -17.07 32.05
CA PHE A 224 -8.78 -17.88 32.17
C PHE A 224 -8.48 -19.31 32.66
N ILE A 225 -7.47 -19.96 32.08
CA ILE A 225 -7.00 -21.28 32.53
C ILE A 225 -6.61 -21.25 34.01
N ILE A 226 -5.82 -20.24 34.42
CA ILE A 226 -5.37 -20.13 35.81
C ILE A 226 -6.56 -19.87 36.75
N ASN A 227 -7.54 -19.05 36.36
CA ASN A 227 -8.70 -18.76 37.20
C ASN A 227 -9.66 -19.94 37.36
N ILE A 228 -9.78 -20.81 36.36
CA ILE A 228 -10.66 -21.98 36.44
C ILE A 228 -9.99 -23.15 37.16
N TYR A 229 -8.71 -23.38 36.87
CA TYR A 229 -8.02 -24.61 37.24
C TYR A 229 -6.91 -24.41 38.28
N GLY A 230 -6.46 -23.18 38.48
CA GLY A 230 -5.40 -22.83 39.41
C GLY A 230 -5.86 -22.86 40.86
N ASP A 231 -4.93 -23.14 41.76
CA ASP A 231 -5.16 -22.98 43.20
C ASP A 231 -5.04 -21.51 43.64
N GLU A 232 -5.39 -21.24 44.91
CA GLU A 232 -5.38 -19.88 45.47
C GLU A 232 -4.00 -19.18 45.40
N LYS A 233 -2.89 -19.95 45.43
CA LYS A 233 -1.54 -19.40 45.32
C LYS A 233 -1.21 -19.07 43.86
N GLU A 234 -1.63 -19.93 42.93
CA GLU A 234 -1.45 -19.75 41.49
C GLU A 234 -2.25 -18.54 40.99
N ILE A 235 -3.48 -18.34 41.45
CA ILE A 235 -4.32 -17.17 41.14
C ILE A 235 -3.65 -15.89 41.65
N LYS A 236 -3.25 -15.82 42.94
CA LYS A 236 -2.55 -14.65 43.50
C LYS A 236 -1.23 -14.35 42.76
N LYS A 237 -0.53 -15.39 42.29
CA LYS A 237 0.69 -15.24 41.51
C LYS A 237 0.40 -14.68 40.11
N ALA A 238 -0.69 -15.09 39.47
CA ALA A 238 -1.14 -14.53 38.20
C ALA A 238 -1.50 -13.03 38.36
N ASP A 239 -2.24 -12.65 39.39
CA ASP A 239 -2.58 -11.24 39.68
C ASP A 239 -1.31 -10.38 39.88
N SER A 240 -0.29 -10.92 40.55
CA SER A 240 1.00 -10.25 40.71
C SER A 240 1.78 -10.11 39.39
N ILE A 241 1.58 -11.03 38.44
CA ILE A 241 2.19 -10.95 37.11
C ILE A 241 1.44 -9.94 36.24
N VAL A 242 0.10 -9.95 36.28
CA VAL A 242 -0.78 -9.06 35.50
C VAL A 242 -0.64 -7.60 35.97
N SER A 243 -0.53 -7.35 37.27
CA SER A 243 -0.21 -6.02 37.82
C SER A 243 1.14 -5.46 37.35
N LYS A 244 1.99 -6.29 36.71
CA LYS A 244 3.26 -5.93 36.09
C LYS A 244 3.24 -6.04 34.56
N ALA A 245 2.08 -5.86 33.92
CA ALA A 245 1.89 -5.99 32.47
C ALA A 245 2.84 -5.13 31.59
N GLY A 246 3.54 -4.14 32.14
CA GLY A 246 4.60 -3.41 31.43
C GLY A 246 5.96 -4.11 31.36
N SER A 247 6.15 -5.26 32.03
CA SER A 247 7.43 -5.98 32.05
C SER A 247 7.64 -6.82 30.78
N PRO A 248 8.84 -6.80 30.15
CA PRO A 248 9.14 -7.59 28.94
C PRO A 248 8.90 -9.10 29.08
N HIS A 249 8.82 -9.60 30.31
CA HIS A 249 8.69 -11.02 30.61
C HIS A 249 7.32 -11.43 31.14
N PHE A 250 6.35 -10.51 31.22
CA PHE A 250 5.05 -10.83 31.84
C PHE A 250 4.32 -11.94 31.07
N GLN A 251 4.26 -11.83 29.74
CA GLN A 251 3.56 -12.82 28.89
C GLN A 251 4.18 -14.21 29.03
N THR A 252 5.51 -14.30 29.04
CA THR A 252 6.24 -15.57 29.20
C THR A 252 6.01 -16.19 30.58
N LYS A 253 6.05 -15.38 31.65
CA LYS A 253 5.81 -15.86 33.02
C LYS A 253 4.37 -16.35 33.22
N LEU A 254 3.42 -15.63 32.63
CA LEU A 254 2.00 -15.98 32.68
C LEU A 254 1.72 -17.28 31.90
N ALA A 255 2.30 -17.42 30.71
CA ALA A 255 2.17 -18.64 29.90
C ALA A 255 2.79 -19.87 30.59
N ALA A 256 3.95 -19.71 31.24
CA ALA A 256 4.58 -20.79 32.00
C ALA A 256 3.71 -21.24 33.19
N LEU A 257 3.09 -20.30 33.89
CA LEU A 257 2.19 -20.59 35.00
C LEU A 257 0.93 -21.33 34.52
N ALA A 258 0.29 -20.84 33.45
CA ALA A 258 -0.87 -21.52 32.85
C ALA A 258 -0.54 -22.93 32.34
N GLY A 259 0.65 -23.11 31.76
CA GLY A 259 1.16 -24.42 31.34
C GLY A 259 1.31 -25.39 32.51
N ALA A 260 1.83 -24.93 33.65
CA ALA A 260 1.97 -25.74 34.86
C ALA A 260 0.60 -26.16 35.43
N VAL A 261 -0.36 -25.22 35.52
CA VAL A 261 -1.75 -25.48 35.93
C VAL A 261 -2.39 -26.54 35.04
N LYS A 262 -2.26 -26.38 33.72
CA LYS A 262 -2.84 -27.30 32.73
C LYS A 262 -2.26 -28.70 32.83
N ALA A 263 -0.94 -28.82 33.00
CA ALA A 263 -0.27 -30.11 33.19
C ALA A 263 -0.68 -30.79 34.50
N ARG A 264 -0.81 -30.01 35.59
CA ARG A 264 -1.26 -30.50 36.90
C ARG A 264 -2.69 -31.04 36.85
N GLU A 265 -3.62 -30.34 36.18
CA GLU A 265 -4.99 -30.82 36.02
C GLU A 265 -5.06 -32.05 35.10
N ALA A 266 -4.33 -32.07 33.99
CA ALA A 266 -4.32 -33.22 33.10
C ALA A 266 -3.84 -34.51 33.80
N ALA A 267 -2.89 -34.39 34.74
CA ALA A 267 -2.40 -35.51 35.53
C ALA A 267 -3.43 -36.10 36.52
N LYS A 268 -4.56 -35.43 36.77
CA LYS A 268 -5.64 -36.00 37.61
C LYS A 268 -6.51 -37.02 36.88
N PHE A 269 -6.39 -37.10 35.54
CA PHE A 269 -7.19 -37.97 34.68
C PHE A 269 -6.40 -39.16 34.12
N ILE A 270 -5.17 -39.37 34.61
CA ILE A 270 -4.28 -40.51 34.30
C ILE A 270 -4.12 -41.32 35.59
#